data_AF-A0A9W4T7Q4-F1
#
_entry.id   AF-A0A9W4T7Q4-F1
#
_cell.length_a   1.000
_cell.length_b   1.000
_cell.length_c   1.000
_cell.angle_alpha   90.00
_cell.angle_beta   90.00
_cell.angle_gamma   90.00
#
_symmetry.space_group_name_H-M   'P 1'
#
loop_
_entity.id
_entity.type
_entity.pdbx_description
1 polymer ?
#
loop_
_entity_poly.entity_id
_entity_poly.type
_entity_poly.pdbx_seq_one_letter_code
_entity_poly.pdbx_strand_id
1 'polypeptide(L)' 'TFDAIEDLINLHNEYREKFENALNTEHAAIWDGIATEINNIHSVQITGRQCQVK' A
#
# COMPACT_ATOMS: atom_id res chain seq x y z
N THR A 1 10.88 -6.58 -8.66
CA THR A 1 10.17 -6.86 -9.93
C THR A 1 9.35 -5.64 -10.27
N PHE A 2 9.31 -5.22 -11.54
CA PHE A 2 8.47 -4.09 -11.99
C PHE A 2 7.00 -4.28 -11.59
N ASP A 3 6.55 -5.53 -11.56
CA ASP A 3 5.18 -5.96 -11.21
C ASP A 3 4.73 -5.51 -9.81
N ALA A 4 5.61 -5.56 -8.81
CA ALA A 4 5.27 -5.14 -7.45
C ALA A 4 5.12 -3.61 -7.30
N ILE A 5 5.73 -2.82 -8.21
CA ILE A 5 5.60 -1.36 -8.23
C ILE A 5 4.30 -0.96 -8.94
N GLU A 6 3.96 -1.65 -10.03
CA GLU A 6 2.70 -1.43 -10.74
C GLU A 6 1.50 -1.75 -9.84
N ASP A 7 1.56 -2.87 -9.11
CA ASP A 7 0.51 -3.24 -8.14
C ASP A 7 0.43 -2.29 -6.96
N LEU A 8 1.55 -1.72 -6.50
CA LEU A 8 1.55 -0.67 -5.47
C LEU A 8 0.79 0.59 -5.96
N ILE A 9 1.03 1.01 -7.19
CA ILE A 9 0.35 2.18 -7.77
C ILE A 9 -1.15 1.91 -7.93
N ASN A 10 -1.51 0.72 -8.41
CA ASN A 10 -2.91 0.33 -8.58
C ASN A 10 -3.65 0.27 -7.24
N LEU A 11 -3.07 -0.42 -6.24
CA LEU A 11 -3.64 -0.50 -4.90
C LEU A 11 -3.72 0.87 -4.23
N HIS A 12 -2.71 1.73 -4.38
CA HIS A 12 -2.79 3.10 -3.87
C HIS A 12 -3.94 3.89 -4.49
N ASN A 13 -4.18 3.75 -5.81
CA ASN A 13 -5.30 4.40 -6.48
C ASN A 13 -6.66 3.87 -6.01
N GLU A 14 -6.78 2.57 -5.75
CA GLU A 14 -8.01 1.98 -5.20
C GLU A 14 -8.28 2.45 -3.76
N TYR A 15 -7.23 2.58 -2.95
CA TYR A 15 -7.30 3.06 -1.58
C TYR A 15 -7.33 4.59 -1.48
N ARG A 16 -7.29 5.32 -2.61
CA ARG A 16 -7.23 6.79 -2.64
C ARG A 16 -8.38 7.44 -1.88
N GLU A 17 -9.62 6.96 -2.09
CA GLU A 17 -10.79 7.48 -1.39
C GLU A 17 -10.69 7.23 0.14
N LYS A 18 -10.09 6.11 0.55
CA LYS A 18 -9.83 5.84 1.98
C LYS A 18 -8.80 6.82 2.53
N PHE A 19 -7.74 7.14 1.79
CA PHE A 19 -6.76 8.16 2.21
C PHE A 19 -7.38 9.55 2.31
N GLU A 20 -8.24 9.94 1.36
CA GLU A 20 -8.90 11.25 1.34
C GLU A 20 -9.87 11.43 2.52
N ASN A 21 -10.53 10.36 2.97
CA ASN A 21 -11.47 10.38 4.08
C ASN A 21 -10.84 10.05 5.46
N ALA A 22 -9.61 9.55 5.49
CA ALA A 22 -8.92 9.12 6.70
C ALA A 22 -8.15 10.27 7.37
N LEU A 23 -8.09 10.22 8.69
CA LEU A 23 -7.18 11.07 9.46
C LEU A 23 -5.72 10.66 9.19
N ASN A 24 -4.80 11.61 9.35
CA ASN A 24 -3.35 11.33 9.20
C ASN A 24 -2.86 10.18 10.11
N THR A 25 -3.52 9.96 11.25
CA THR A 25 -3.21 8.85 12.17
C THR A 25 -3.61 7.48 11.62
N GLU A 26 -4.53 7.42 10.66
CA GLU A 26 -5.06 6.20 10.06
C GLU A 26 -4.32 5.82 8.77
N HIS A 27 -3.60 6.78 8.15
CA HIS A 27 -2.81 6.53 6.93
C HIS A 27 -1.78 5.42 7.10
N ALA A 28 -1.16 5.29 8.27
CA ALA A 28 -0.22 4.21 8.55
C ALA A 28 -0.89 2.82 8.44
N ALA A 29 -2.10 2.68 8.99
CA ALA A 29 -2.85 1.44 8.91
C ALA A 29 -3.32 1.13 7.48
N ILE A 30 -3.62 2.16 6.69
CA ILE A 30 -3.96 1.99 5.27
C ILE A 30 -2.76 1.45 4.49
N TRP A 31 -1.57 2.02 4.72
CA TRP A 31 -0.33 1.55 4.09
C TRP A 31 0.03 0.11 4.48
N ASP A 32 -0.18 -0.27 5.74
CA ASP A 32 0.01 -1.65 6.19
C ASP A 32 -0.97 -2.62 5.50
N GLY A 33 -2.20 -2.17 5.22
CA GLY A 33 -3.16 -2.91 4.39
C GLY A 33 -2.64 -3.15 2.98
N ILE A 34 -2.17 -2.10 2.31
CA ILE A 34 -1.58 -2.19 0.96
C ILE A 34 -0.37 -3.13 0.94
N ALA A 35 0.51 -3.02 1.93
CA ALA A 35 1.67 -3.92 2.06
C ALA A 35 1.26 -5.38 2.23
N THR A 36 0.20 -5.64 2.99
CA THR A 36 -0.35 -6.99 3.18
C THR A 36 -0.86 -7.56 1.86
N GLU A 37 -1.58 -6.77 1.06
CA GLU A 37 -2.05 -7.20 -0.26
C GLU A 37 -0.90 -7.51 -1.21
N ILE A 38 0.12 -6.65 -1.26
CA ILE A 38 1.30 -6.86 -2.11
C ILE A 38 2.06 -8.12 -1.70
N ASN A 39 2.24 -8.37 -0.41
CA ASN A 39 2.90 -9.58 0.11
C ASN A 39 2.10 -10.88 -0.17
N ASN A 40 0.78 -10.77 -0.34
CA ASN A 40 -0.06 -11.90 -0.69
C ASN A 40 0.03 -12.22 -2.20
N ILE A 41 0.20 -11.21 -3.04
CA ILE A 41 0.28 -11.35 -4.51
C ILE A 41 1.68 -11.74 -4.94
N HIS A 42 2.68 -10.98 -4.47
CA HIS A 42 4.08 -11.21 -4.71
C HIS A 42 4.61 -11.84 -3.43
N SER A 43 5.24 -13.01 -3.46
CA SER A 43 5.92 -13.60 -2.29
C SER A 43 7.14 -12.76 -1.86
N VAL A 44 6.88 -11.51 -1.46
CA VAL A 44 7.79 -10.50 -0.97
C VAL A 44 7.39 -10.16 0.46
N GLN A 45 8.30 -9.48 1.16
CA GLN A 45 8.06 -8.97 2.50
C GLN A 45 8.36 -7.48 2.50
N ILE A 46 7.33 -6.70 2.19
CA ILE A 46 7.35 -5.25 2.31
C ILE A 46 6.43 -4.81 3.45
N THR A 47 6.79 -3.70 4.07
CA THR A 47 6.05 -3.05 5.16
C THR A 47 5.26 -1.86 4.63
N GLY A 48 4.21 -1.41 5.34
CA GLY A 48 3.49 -0.20 4.95
C GLY A 48 4.39 1.02 4.84
N ARG A 49 5.41 1.12 5.69
CA ARG A 49 6.44 2.16 5.61
C ARG A 49 7.26 2.09 4.31
N GLN A 50 7.54 0.91 3.78
CA GLN A 50 8.21 0.76 2.49
C GLN A 50 7.28 1.12 1.32
N CYS A 51 5.97 0.88 1.43
CA CYS A 51 4.98 1.35 0.47
C CYS A 51 4.85 2.88 0.46
N GLN A 52 4.93 3.52 1.63
CA GLN A 52 4.84 4.97 1.76
C GLN A 52 6.03 5.74 1.14
N VAL A 53 7.23 5.15 1.19
CA VAL A 53 8.49 5.83 0.78
C VAL A 53 8.81 5.58 -0.69
N LYS A 54 8.16 4.61 -1.34
CA LYS A 54 8.38 4.27 -2.75
C LYS A 54 7.54 5.12 -3.70
#